data_AF-A0A934H5P3-F1
#
_entry.id   AF-A0A934H5P3-F1
#
_cell.length_a   1.000
_cell.length_b   1.000
_cell.length_c   1.000
_cell.angle_alpha   90.00
_cell.angle_beta   90.00
_cell.angle_gamma   90.00
#
_symmetry.space_group_name_H-M   'P 1'
#
loop_
_entity.id
_entity.type
_entity.pdbx_description
1 polymer ?
#
loop_
_entity_poly.entity_id
_entity_poly.type
_entity_poly.pdbx_seq_one_letter_code
_entity_poly.pdbx_strand_id
1 'polypeptide(L)' 'MKSRVQDLAEKINMTYYEFLGEMRKLGCSEPTASKIWRGDYEDFDNFTDNDMYLSNLRKAASVLQVTTKGLLPDK' A
#
# COMPACT_ATOMS: atom_id res chain seq x y z
N MET A 1 -0.77 3.77 15.54
CA MET A 1 -2.00 3.28 14.90
C MET A 1 -1.57 2.36 13.77
N LYS A 2 -2.30 1.28 13.53
CA LYS A 2 -1.98 0.32 12.48
C LYS A 2 -2.59 0.81 11.16
N SER A 3 -1.86 0.70 10.05
CA SER A 3 -2.34 1.18 8.75
C SER A 3 -3.37 0.22 8.14
N ARG A 4 -4.16 0.70 7.18
CA ARG A 4 -5.11 -0.15 6.44
C ARG A 4 -4.40 -1.29 5.72
N VAL A 5 -3.20 -1.04 5.20
CA VAL A 5 -2.37 -2.05 4.55
C VAL A 5 -1.97 -3.15 5.54
N GLN A 6 -1.55 -2.78 6.75
CA GLN A 6 -1.18 -3.74 7.79
C GLN A 6 -2.38 -4.58 8.24
N ASP A 7 -3.59 -3.99 8.32
CA ASP A 7 -4.82 -4.72 8.62
C ASP A 7 -5.21 -5.73 7.55
N LEU A 8 -5.05 -5.38 6.28
CA LEU A 8 -5.33 -6.29 5.17
C LEU A 8 -4.27 -7.38 5.06
N ALA A 9 -3.00 -7.05 5.27
CA ALA A 9 -1.90 -8.00 5.23
C ALA A 9 -2.07 -9.09 6.31
N GLU A 10 -2.45 -8.72 7.53
CA GLU A 10 -2.70 -9.70 8.61
C GLU A 10 -3.83 -10.68 8.26
N LYS A 11 -4.89 -10.23 7.57
CA LYS A 11 -5.99 -11.11 7.16
C LYS A 11 -5.57 -12.21 6.19
N ILE A 12 -4.49 -11.99 5.43
CA ILE A 12 -3.93 -12.95 4.48
C ILE A 12 -2.59 -13.54 4.97
N ASN A 13 -2.25 -13.36 6.25
CA ASN A 13 -0.99 -13.80 6.86
C ASN A 13 0.27 -13.31 6.12
N MET A 14 0.23 -12.11 5.54
CA MET A 14 1.35 -11.51 4.82
C MET A 14 2.22 -10.67 5.75
N THR A 15 3.51 -10.98 5.78
CA THR A 15 4.51 -10.21 6.52
C THR A 15 4.93 -8.94 5.76
N TYR A 16 5.58 -8.02 6.47
CA TYR A 16 6.18 -6.83 5.87
C TYR A 16 7.14 -7.16 4.72
N TYR A 17 8.05 -8.11 4.92
CA TYR A 17 9.06 -8.46 3.92
C TYR A 17 8.44 -9.13 2.68
N GLU A 18 7.42 -9.95 2.85
CA GLU A 18 6.67 -10.53 1.73
C GLU A 18 5.95 -9.44 0.94
N PHE A 19 5.28 -8.51 1.63
CA PHE A 19 4.65 -7.36 0.99
C PHE A 19 5.65 -6.54 0.16
N LEU A 20 6.81 -6.21 0.73
CA LEU A 20 7.87 -5.49 0.00
C LEU A 20 8.36 -6.27 -1.23
N GLY A 21 8.52 -7.59 -1.08
CA GLY A 21 8.94 -8.48 -2.16
C GLY A 21 7.94 -8.49 -3.32
N GLU A 22 6.65 -8.65 -3.04
CA GLU A 22 5.59 -8.63 -4.05
C GLU A 22 5.47 -7.25 -4.72
N MET A 23 5.57 -6.17 -3.94
CA MET A 23 5.56 -4.81 -4.48
C MET A 23 6.73 -4.56 -5.45
N ARG A 24 7.92 -5.07 -5.13
CA ARG A 24 9.11 -4.99 -5.99
C ARG A 24 8.91 -5.73 -7.30
N LYS A 25 8.27 -6.91 -7.30
CA LYS A 25 7.92 -7.66 -8.52
C LYS A 25 7.01 -6.87 -9.46
N LEU A 26 6.18 -5.97 -8.91
CA LEU A 26 5.32 -5.06 -9.67
C LEU A 26 6.01 -3.73 -10.04
N GLY A 27 7.32 -3.62 -9.88
CA GLY A 27 8.08 -2.42 -10.20
C GLY A 27 7.78 -1.25 -9.27
N CYS A 28 7.47 -1.51 -7.99
CA CYS A 28 7.47 -0.49 -6.95
C CYS A 28 8.83 -0.49 -6.23
N SER A 29 9.39 0.69 -5.95
CA SER A 29 10.63 0.77 -5.18
C SER A 29 10.36 0.38 -3.73
N GLU A 30 11.35 -0.22 -3.07
CA GLU A 30 11.23 -0.57 -1.64
C GLU A 30 10.96 0.64 -0.73
N PRO A 31 11.57 1.83 -0.95
CA PRO A 31 11.20 3.01 -0.18
C PRO A 31 9.72 3.39 -0.32
N THR A 32 9.18 3.35 -1.53
CA THR A 32 7.76 3.65 -1.77
C THR A 32 6.86 2.58 -1.17
N ALA A 33 7.17 1.30 -1.35
CA ALA A 33 6.41 0.21 -0.74
C ALA A 33 6.41 0.31 0.81
N SER A 34 7.53 0.73 1.41
CA SER A 34 7.62 0.97 2.85
C SER A 34 6.73 2.13 3.31
N LYS A 35 6.66 3.23 2.54
CA LYS A 35 5.72 4.34 2.79
C LYS A 35 4.26 3.86 2.72
N ILE A 36 3.91 3.03 1.73
CA ILE A 36 2.57 2.44 1.60
C ILE A 36 2.24 1.55 2.79
N TRP A 37 3.18 0.68 3.20
CA TRP A 37 2.98 -0.19 4.36
C TRP A 37 2.67 0.58 5.63
N ARG A 38 3.33 1.73 5.85
CA ARG A 38 3.07 2.59 7.00
C ARG A 38 1.76 3.36 6.94
N GLY A 39 1.09 3.36 5.79
CA GLY A 39 -0.14 4.13 5.58
C GLY A 39 0.11 5.61 5.28
N ASP A 40 1.33 6.00 4.86
CA ASP A 40 1.69 7.41 4.64
C ASP A 40 0.74 8.10 3.62
N TYR A 41 0.07 7.34 2.76
CA TYR A 41 -0.91 7.83 1.77
C TYR A 41 -2.32 8.11 2.33
N GLU A 42 -2.63 7.63 3.54
CA GLU A 42 -3.97 7.73 4.13
C GLU A 42 -4.32 9.19 4.48
N ASP A 43 -3.30 10.01 4.72
CA ASP A 43 -3.40 11.44 4.96
C ASP A 43 -3.36 12.29 3.68
N PHE A 44 -3.26 11.67 2.50
CA PHE A 44 -3.12 12.42 1.25
C PHE A 44 -4.47 12.96 0.80
N ASP A 45 -4.52 14.27 0.53
CA ASP A 45 -5.68 14.90 -0.09
C ASP A 45 -5.65 14.79 -1.62
N ASN A 46 -4.46 14.73 -2.24
CA ASN A 46 -4.28 14.47 -3.67
C ASN A 46 -3.06 13.55 -3.91
N PHE A 47 -3.22 12.50 -4.72
CA PHE A 47 -2.16 11.54 -5.09
C PHE A 47 -1.12 12.09 -6.10
N THR A 48 -0.98 13.40 -6.14
CA THR A 48 0.01 14.14 -6.93
C THR A 48 1.21 14.56 -6.10
N ASP A 49 1.14 14.43 -4.77
CA ASP A 49 2.19 14.87 -3.85
C ASP A 49 3.10 13.71 -3.39
N ASN A 50 4.39 14.00 -3.25
CA ASN A 50 5.35 13.27 -2.41
C ASN A 50 5.67 11.80 -2.77
N ASP A 51 5.94 11.50 -4.04
CA ASP A 51 6.45 10.20 -4.54
C ASP A 51 5.48 9.00 -4.45
N MET A 52 4.22 9.21 -4.06
CA MET A 52 3.22 8.15 -3.93
C MET A 52 2.13 8.25 -5.00
N TYR A 53 2.46 7.84 -6.22
CA TYR A 53 1.49 7.78 -7.31
C TYR A 53 0.38 6.75 -7.06
N LEU A 54 -0.84 7.05 -7.54
CA LEU A 54 -1.99 6.12 -7.51
C LEU A 54 -1.67 4.75 -8.14
N SER A 55 -0.75 4.71 -9.10
CA SER A 55 -0.28 3.46 -9.70
C SER A 55 0.40 2.53 -8.68
N ASN A 56 1.10 3.06 -7.69
CA ASN A 56 1.72 2.26 -6.63
C ASN A 56 0.68 1.75 -5.63
N LEU A 57 -0.38 2.52 -5.35
CA LEU A 57 -1.51 2.02 -4.55
C LEU A 57 -2.29 0.94 -5.28
N ARG A 58 -2.43 1.01 -6.61
CA ARG A 58 -3.01 -0.07 -7.41
C ARG A 58 -2.19 -1.37 -7.32
N LYS A 59 -0.86 -1.27 -7.30
CA LYS A 59 0.03 -2.43 -7.06
C LYS A 59 -0.21 -3.01 -5.66
N ALA A 60 -0.24 -2.18 -4.63
CA ALA A 60 -0.50 -2.64 -3.26
C ALA A 60 -1.87 -3.32 -3.13
N ALA A 61 -2.90 -2.78 -3.79
CA ALA A 61 -4.22 -3.38 -3.82
C ALA A 61 -4.19 -4.76 -4.48
N SER A 62 -3.45 -4.91 -5.58
CA SER A 62 -3.22 -6.20 -6.24
C SER A 62 -2.51 -7.20 -5.33
N VAL A 63 -1.47 -6.78 -4.61
CA VAL A 63 -0.72 -7.63 -3.67
C VAL A 63 -1.62 -8.12 -2.53
N LEU A 64 -2.46 -7.23 -2.01
CA LEU A 64 -3.38 -7.51 -0.90
C LEU A 64 -4.71 -8.12 -1.35
N GLN A 65 -4.87 -8.40 -2.65
CA GLN A 65 -6.07 -8.99 -3.24
C GLN A 65 -7.36 -8.19 -2.95
N VAL A 66 -7.25 -6.87 -2.94
CA VAL A 66 -8.37 -5.94 -2.78
C VAL A 66 -8.45 -4.98 -3.97
N THR A 67 -9.56 -4.25 -4.09
CA THR A 67 -9.62 -3.11 -5.00
C THR A 67 -8.87 -1.92 -4.42
N THR A 68 -8.41 -0.98 -5.26
CA THR A 68 -7.75 0.25 -4.78
C THR A 68 -8.65 1.05 -3.83
N LYS A 69 -9.98 1.03 -4.04
CA LYS A 69 -10.94 1.64 -3.11
C LYS A 69 -10.86 1.01 -1.70
N GLY A 70 -10.55 -0.28 -1.60
CA GLY A 70 -10.41 -0.98 -0.31
C GLY A 70 -9.18 -0.57 0.51
N LEU A 71 -8.22 0.13 -0.09
CA LEU A 71 -7.08 0.75 0.59
C LEU A 71 -7.36 2.18 1.04
N LEU A 72 -8.27 2.89 0.37
CA LEU A 72 -8.56 4.28 0.69
C LEU A 72 -9.43 4.34 1.96
N PRO A 73 -9.17 5.30 2.87
CA PRO A 73 -10.03 5.52 4.01
C PRO A 73 -11.43 5.95 3.54
N ASP A 74 -12.46 5.48 4.24
CA ASP A 74 -13.84 5.95 4.07
C ASP A 74 -13.92 7.38 4.66
N LYS A 75 -13.55 8.39 3.85
CA LYS A 75 -13.82 9.80 4.16
C LYS A 75 -15.29 10.14 3.90
#